data_AF-A0A971X2C4-F1
#
_entry.id   AF-A0A971X2C4-F1
#
_cell.length_a   1.000
_cell.length_b   1.000
_cell.length_c   1.000
_cell.angle_alpha   90.00
_cell.angle_beta   90.00
_cell.angle_gamma   90.00
#
_symmetry.space_group_name_H-M   'P 1'
#
loop_
_entity.id
_entity.type
_entity.pdbx_description
1 polymer ?
#
loop_
_entity_poly.entity_id
_entity_poly.type
_entity_poly.pdbx_seq_one_letter_code
_entity_poly.pdbx_strand_id
1 'polypeptide(L)'
;MSNQARVLITGANGFLGTALAQHLAGRFALVLAVRSEASVLSGQGAVVAVGDIDAATDWSQALAGVGTVVHCAARAHVMNDGSSDPLEEYRKVNVEGTRALVQQAAQAGVKRFVFVSSIKVNGESTTGRQPYGAELQPAPEDAYGQSKHEAEQVLLRECAAAGMELVIIRPPLLYGPGVKANFRSLCQLAAKPLPLPFGAIRNRRSMLYVGNLCHFIEACMTHEAAANQTFVIADGEDVSLRQLLVLMRRAMGRRPGLLPVPAGLFRLAGRMTGKQALVDRLVGDLQVDTSKVRELLNWRAPYTPAEGIAATVAEMRVNTEAGVSASMANSRILRVFDFTFAACGLLFGFPVLLTIYVLGLFDTGSPLFLQERVGRNKRPFTLVKFRTMKVDTASVASHLASAASITRMGGFLRKTKLDELPQLWNVLKGEMSLVGPRPNLFNQHELIAERDALGVYNVRPGITGLAQVNEIDMSTPKLLAETDARMIDQMTLGNYFRFIVQTVTGKGSGDRVRSD
;
A
#
# COMPACT_ATOMS: atom_id res chain seq x y z
N MET A 1 -14.45 -11.70 -37.93
CA MET A 1 -13.65 -11.30 -36.75
C MET A 1 -14.08 -9.89 -36.39
N SER A 2 -14.55 -9.68 -35.16
CA SER A 2 -15.20 -8.44 -34.69
C SER A 2 -14.38 -7.18 -35.05
N ASN A 3 -14.99 -6.24 -35.78
CA ASN A 3 -14.40 -4.95 -36.21
C ASN A 3 -14.33 -3.93 -35.05
N GLN A 4 -14.15 -4.40 -33.81
CA GLN A 4 -14.07 -3.55 -32.63
C GLN A 4 -12.68 -2.90 -32.54
N ALA A 5 -12.65 -1.59 -32.32
CA ALA A 5 -11.41 -0.85 -32.10
C ALA A 5 -10.62 -1.48 -30.93
N ARG A 6 -9.34 -1.80 -31.21
CA ARG A 6 -8.45 -2.41 -30.23
C ARG A 6 -7.74 -1.34 -29.42
N VAL A 7 -7.81 -1.46 -28.09
CA VAL A 7 -7.37 -0.42 -27.14
C VAL A 7 -6.38 -1.01 -26.16
N LEU A 8 -5.18 -0.42 -26.08
CA LEU A 8 -4.19 -0.77 -25.07
C LEU A 8 -4.41 0.06 -23.79
N ILE A 9 -4.54 -0.60 -22.64
CA ILE A 9 -4.53 0.05 -21.32
C ILE A 9 -3.24 -0.34 -20.62
N THR A 10 -2.40 0.65 -20.31
CA THR A 10 -1.22 0.44 -19.45
C THR A 10 -1.56 0.68 -17.99
N GLY A 11 -0.83 0.05 -17.07
CA GLY A 11 -1.14 0.14 -15.64
C GLY A 11 -2.50 -0.47 -15.34
N ALA A 12 -2.89 -1.52 -16.09
CA ALA A 12 -4.22 -2.12 -16.07
C ALA A 12 -4.59 -2.71 -14.69
N ASN A 13 -3.60 -3.16 -13.93
CA ASN A 13 -3.77 -3.64 -12.55
C ASN A 13 -3.84 -2.51 -11.49
N GLY A 14 -3.69 -1.26 -11.92
CA GLY A 14 -3.79 -0.08 -11.06
C GLY A 14 -5.24 0.30 -10.75
N PHE A 15 -5.41 1.25 -9.83
CA PHE A 15 -6.72 1.75 -9.40
C PHE A 15 -7.58 2.24 -10.57
N LEU A 16 -7.03 3.11 -11.41
CA LEU A 16 -7.73 3.59 -12.62
C LEU A 16 -7.80 2.52 -13.71
N GLY A 17 -6.70 1.81 -13.97
CA GLY A 17 -6.63 0.81 -15.04
C GLY A 17 -7.68 -0.31 -14.88
N THR A 18 -7.91 -0.76 -13.65
CA THR A 18 -8.91 -1.82 -13.36
C THR A 18 -10.32 -1.31 -13.59
N ALA A 19 -10.63 -0.11 -13.08
CA ALA A 19 -11.95 0.51 -13.28
C ALA A 19 -12.22 0.80 -14.76
N LEU A 20 -11.20 1.25 -15.50
CA LEU A 20 -11.31 1.53 -16.93
C LEU A 20 -11.50 0.25 -17.74
N ALA A 21 -10.76 -0.82 -17.44
CA ALA A 21 -10.91 -2.10 -18.11
C ALA A 21 -12.32 -2.68 -17.90
N GLN A 22 -12.86 -2.60 -16.68
CA GLN A 22 -14.24 -2.98 -16.38
C GLN A 22 -15.26 -2.11 -17.13
N HIS A 23 -15.04 -0.80 -17.17
CA HIS A 23 -15.90 0.12 -17.90
C HIS A 23 -15.94 -0.21 -19.39
N LEU A 24 -14.78 -0.38 -20.04
CA LEU A 24 -14.70 -0.59 -21.50
C LEU A 24 -14.98 -2.04 -21.95
N ALA A 25 -15.08 -2.99 -21.01
CA ALA A 25 -15.32 -4.40 -21.32
C ALA A 25 -16.56 -4.61 -22.19
N GLY A 26 -16.46 -5.49 -23.19
CA GLY A 26 -17.53 -5.80 -24.14
C GLY A 26 -17.78 -4.74 -25.23
N ARG A 27 -17.32 -3.50 -25.05
CA ARG A 27 -17.44 -2.41 -26.02
C ARG A 27 -16.22 -2.28 -26.93
N PHE A 28 -15.03 -2.57 -26.38
CA PHE A 28 -13.76 -2.48 -27.08
C PHE A 28 -12.97 -3.79 -26.97
N ALA A 29 -12.11 -4.06 -27.95
CA ALA A 29 -11.16 -5.15 -27.88
C ALA A 29 -9.95 -4.72 -27.02
N LEU A 30 -9.96 -5.07 -25.73
CA LEU A 30 -8.96 -4.58 -24.79
C LEU A 30 -7.67 -5.41 -24.82
N VAL A 31 -6.53 -4.72 -24.80
CA VAL A 31 -5.20 -5.24 -24.46
C VAL A 31 -4.79 -4.63 -23.13
N LEU A 32 -4.52 -5.47 -22.14
CA LEU A 32 -4.25 -5.06 -20.76
C LEU A 32 -2.77 -5.30 -20.46
N ALA A 33 -1.96 -4.24 -20.48
CA ALA A 33 -0.54 -4.34 -20.16
C ALA A 33 -0.32 -4.31 -18.64
N VAL A 34 0.33 -5.36 -18.15
CA VAL A 34 0.59 -5.61 -16.73
C VAL A 34 2.06 -5.93 -16.51
N ARG A 35 2.54 -5.75 -15.27
CA ARG A 35 3.92 -6.11 -14.91
C ARG A 35 4.16 -7.62 -14.93
N SER A 36 3.18 -8.42 -14.52
CA SER A 36 3.26 -9.89 -14.44
C SER A 36 1.91 -10.52 -14.70
N GLU A 37 1.86 -11.67 -15.38
CA GLU A 37 0.62 -12.40 -15.73
C GLU A 37 -0.24 -12.80 -14.53
N ALA A 38 0.33 -12.88 -13.32
CA ALA A 38 -0.39 -13.22 -12.10
C ALA A 38 -1.47 -12.21 -11.67
N SER A 39 -1.64 -11.08 -12.37
CA SER A 39 -2.67 -10.09 -12.07
C SER A 39 -4.03 -10.50 -12.67
N VAL A 40 -4.98 -10.76 -11.77
CA VAL A 40 -6.34 -11.24 -12.00
C VAL A 40 -7.21 -10.21 -12.74
N LEU A 41 -7.08 -10.11 -14.07
CA LEU A 41 -8.03 -9.41 -14.96
C LEU A 41 -8.62 -10.38 -16.00
N SER A 42 -8.78 -11.64 -15.62
CA SER A 42 -9.35 -12.69 -16.48
C SER A 42 -10.75 -12.30 -16.95
N GLY A 43 -10.97 -12.28 -18.27
CA GLY A 43 -12.27 -12.04 -18.89
C GLY A 43 -12.55 -10.60 -19.33
N GLN A 44 -11.65 -9.64 -19.08
CA GLN A 44 -11.83 -8.24 -19.49
C GLN A 44 -11.11 -7.89 -20.82
N GLY A 45 -10.12 -8.68 -21.23
CA GLY A 45 -9.32 -8.43 -22.43
C GLY A 45 -8.14 -9.40 -22.56
N ALA A 46 -7.32 -9.21 -23.60
CA ALA A 46 -6.05 -9.92 -23.75
C ALA A 46 -5.01 -9.33 -22.79
N VAL A 47 -4.50 -10.12 -21.85
CA VAL A 47 -3.48 -9.68 -20.91
C VAL A 47 -2.10 -9.88 -21.53
N VAL A 48 -1.24 -8.86 -21.43
CA VAL A 48 0.15 -8.91 -21.92
C VAL A 48 1.07 -8.47 -20.79
N ALA A 49 2.00 -9.35 -20.40
CA ALA A 49 3.03 -9.02 -19.43
C ALA A 49 4.17 -8.26 -20.12
N VAL A 50 4.36 -7.00 -19.76
CA VAL A 50 5.42 -6.13 -20.32
C VAL A 50 6.59 -5.92 -19.35
N GLY A 51 6.50 -6.48 -18.14
CA GLY A 51 7.52 -6.29 -17.11
C GLY A 51 7.49 -4.89 -16.49
N ASP A 52 8.66 -4.39 -16.12
CA ASP A 52 8.82 -3.01 -15.67
C ASP A 52 8.73 -2.04 -16.84
N ILE A 53 8.15 -0.86 -16.58
CA ILE A 53 8.03 0.22 -17.55
C ILE A 53 9.24 1.13 -17.40
N ASP A 54 10.14 1.10 -18.38
CA ASP A 54 11.29 1.97 -18.53
C ASP A 54 11.69 2.09 -20.01
N ALA A 55 12.86 2.67 -20.29
CA ALA A 55 13.34 2.88 -21.65
C ALA A 55 13.52 1.58 -22.47
N ALA A 56 13.70 0.44 -21.81
CA ALA A 56 13.99 -0.85 -22.45
C ALA A 56 12.74 -1.74 -22.61
N THR A 57 11.57 -1.30 -22.15
CA THR A 57 10.33 -2.07 -22.24
C THR A 57 9.96 -2.36 -23.69
N ASP A 58 9.75 -3.64 -24.00
CA ASP A 58 9.22 -4.09 -25.28
C ASP A 58 7.69 -4.06 -25.27
N TRP A 59 7.11 -3.22 -26.13
CA TRP A 59 5.67 -3.05 -26.30
C TRP A 59 5.13 -3.72 -27.56
N SER A 60 5.97 -4.39 -28.35
CA SER A 60 5.61 -4.95 -29.67
C SER A 60 4.38 -5.85 -29.61
N GLN A 61 4.34 -6.79 -28.66
CA GLN A 61 3.20 -7.70 -28.46
C GLN A 61 1.94 -6.94 -28.02
N ALA A 62 2.09 -5.97 -27.12
CA ALA A 62 0.97 -5.20 -26.56
C ALA A 62 0.34 -4.23 -27.57
N LEU A 63 1.13 -3.74 -28.54
CA LEU A 63 0.72 -2.76 -29.54
C LEU A 63 0.18 -3.38 -30.84
N ALA A 64 0.28 -4.70 -31.00
CA ALA A 64 -0.15 -5.38 -32.23
C ALA A 64 -1.62 -5.11 -32.57
N GLY A 65 -1.85 -4.36 -33.66
CA GLY A 65 -3.18 -3.99 -34.15
C GLY A 65 -3.96 -3.01 -33.26
N VAL A 66 -3.28 -2.32 -32.33
CA VAL A 66 -3.90 -1.32 -31.44
C VAL A 66 -4.15 -0.02 -32.20
N GLY A 67 -5.37 0.51 -32.13
CA GLY A 67 -5.72 1.82 -32.71
C GLY A 67 -5.58 2.96 -31.71
N THR A 68 -5.74 2.68 -30.41
CA THR A 68 -5.71 3.69 -29.35
C THR A 68 -4.97 3.18 -28.12
N VAL A 69 -4.08 3.99 -27.56
CA VAL A 69 -3.40 3.73 -26.29
C VAL A 69 -3.99 4.62 -25.20
N VAL A 70 -4.34 4.04 -24.06
CA VAL A 70 -4.67 4.75 -22.82
C VAL A 70 -3.58 4.50 -21.80
N HIS A 71 -2.76 5.52 -21.55
CA HIS A 71 -1.61 5.43 -20.67
C HIS A 71 -1.98 5.87 -19.24
N CYS A 72 -2.37 4.89 -18.40
CA CYS A 72 -2.67 5.10 -16.97
C CYS A 72 -1.50 4.71 -16.05
N ALA A 73 -0.44 4.08 -16.57
CA ALA A 73 0.70 3.71 -15.75
C ALA A 73 1.47 4.95 -15.29
N ALA A 74 1.74 5.01 -13.99
CA ALA A 74 2.62 6.01 -13.41
C ALA A 74 3.13 5.49 -12.06
N ARG A 75 4.37 5.84 -11.72
CA ARG A 75 4.85 5.80 -10.34
C ARG A 75 4.38 7.09 -9.68
N ALA A 76 3.54 7.01 -8.64
CA ALA A 76 2.89 8.19 -8.02
C ALA A 76 2.93 8.23 -6.47
N HIS A 77 3.28 7.12 -5.81
CA HIS A 77 3.17 6.98 -4.35
C HIS A 77 4.31 6.15 -3.75
N VAL A 78 5.55 6.62 -3.91
CA VAL A 78 6.64 6.14 -3.06
C VAL A 78 7.17 7.33 -2.27
N MET A 79 6.76 7.40 -0.99
CA MET A 79 7.15 8.48 -0.08
C MET A 79 8.49 8.20 0.63
N ASN A 80 9.08 7.02 0.43
CA ASN A 80 10.26 6.60 1.17
C ASN A 80 11.05 5.54 0.37
N ASP A 81 11.42 5.89 -0.86
CA ASP A 81 12.49 5.16 -1.56
C ASP A 81 13.79 5.54 -0.85
N GLY A 82 14.55 4.55 -0.39
CA GLY A 82 15.93 4.75 0.05
C GLY A 82 16.88 5.15 -1.09
N SER A 83 16.34 5.67 -2.20
CA SER A 83 17.09 6.22 -3.33
C SER A 83 17.60 7.60 -2.94
N SER A 84 18.86 7.87 -3.24
CA SER A 84 19.46 9.19 -3.10
C SER A 84 18.77 10.28 -3.94
N ASP A 85 18.04 9.91 -5.01
CA ASP A 85 17.28 10.82 -5.86
C ASP A 85 15.91 10.25 -6.29
N PRO A 86 14.82 10.60 -5.59
CA PRO A 86 13.46 10.20 -5.95
C PRO A 86 12.99 10.67 -7.33
N LEU A 87 13.52 11.79 -7.86
CA LEU A 87 13.10 12.34 -9.15
C LEU A 87 13.61 11.49 -10.31
N GLU A 88 14.84 10.98 -10.26
CA GLU A 88 15.36 10.07 -11.29
C GLU A 88 14.53 8.78 -11.41
N GLU A 89 14.13 8.21 -10.28
CA GLU A 89 13.28 7.02 -10.24
C GLU A 89 11.88 7.28 -10.81
N TYR A 90 11.33 8.50 -10.63
CA TYR A 90 10.12 8.93 -11.32
C TYR A 90 10.36 9.12 -12.82
N ARG A 91 11.48 9.74 -13.24
CA ARG A 91 11.81 9.97 -14.65
C ARG A 91 11.99 8.68 -15.43
N LYS A 92 12.69 7.68 -14.87
CA LYS A 92 12.90 6.39 -15.52
C LYS A 92 11.58 5.76 -15.99
N VAL A 93 10.57 5.78 -15.13
CA VAL A 93 9.26 5.19 -15.43
C VAL A 93 8.35 6.15 -16.18
N ASN A 94 8.13 7.35 -15.64
CA ASN A 94 7.11 8.28 -16.13
C ASN A 94 7.55 9.05 -17.37
N VAL A 95 8.85 9.26 -17.59
CA VAL A 95 9.38 9.99 -18.74
C VAL A 95 9.94 9.02 -19.78
N GLU A 96 10.94 8.23 -19.42
CA GLU A 96 11.62 7.35 -20.39
C GLU A 96 10.76 6.14 -20.77
N GLY A 97 10.03 5.55 -19.83
CA GLY A 97 9.04 4.52 -20.15
C GLY A 97 7.90 5.03 -21.04
N THR A 98 7.44 6.26 -20.81
CA THR A 98 6.45 6.91 -21.69
C THR A 98 7.02 7.18 -23.08
N ARG A 99 8.28 7.61 -23.17
CA ARG A 99 8.99 7.82 -24.44
C ARG A 99 9.07 6.52 -25.25
N ALA A 100 9.51 5.44 -24.63
CA ALA A 100 9.61 4.14 -25.29
C ALA A 100 8.24 3.67 -25.81
N LEU A 101 7.19 3.83 -25.00
CA LEU A 101 5.83 3.48 -25.39
C LEU A 101 5.31 4.30 -26.57
N VAL A 102 5.44 5.64 -26.54
CA VAL A 102 4.90 6.49 -27.61
C VAL A 102 5.64 6.28 -28.95
N GLN A 103 6.95 6.04 -28.90
CA GLN A 103 7.75 5.75 -30.09
C GLN A 103 7.37 4.40 -30.73
N GLN A 104 7.22 3.35 -29.91
CA GLN A 104 6.76 2.05 -30.43
C GLN A 104 5.29 2.10 -30.88
N ALA A 105 4.44 2.87 -30.21
CA ALA A 105 3.04 3.08 -30.61
C ALA A 105 2.94 3.74 -31.98
N ALA A 106 3.77 4.78 -32.24
CA ALA A 106 3.86 5.41 -33.55
C ALA A 106 4.29 4.42 -34.64
N GLN A 107 5.31 3.60 -34.38
CA GLN A 107 5.79 2.56 -35.31
C GLN A 107 4.73 1.49 -35.59
N ALA A 108 3.92 1.14 -34.59
CA ALA A 108 2.81 0.20 -34.73
C ALA A 108 1.57 0.80 -35.43
N GLY A 109 1.59 2.09 -35.76
CA GLY A 109 0.50 2.77 -36.47
C GLY A 109 -0.69 3.17 -35.58
N VAL A 110 -0.49 3.28 -34.25
CA VAL A 110 -1.49 3.80 -33.32
C VAL A 110 -1.93 5.19 -33.77
N LYS A 111 -3.24 5.45 -33.75
CA LYS A 111 -3.81 6.71 -34.24
C LYS A 111 -4.00 7.75 -33.14
N ARG A 112 -4.32 7.29 -31.93
CA ARG A 112 -4.60 8.16 -30.79
C ARG A 112 -3.94 7.67 -29.50
N PHE A 113 -3.36 8.61 -28.77
CA PHE A 113 -2.74 8.40 -27.47
C PHE A 113 -3.46 9.25 -26.41
N VAL A 114 -4.06 8.60 -25.43
CA VAL A 114 -4.71 9.25 -24.28
C VAL A 114 -3.82 9.10 -23.06
N PHE A 115 -3.29 10.21 -22.56
CA PHE A 115 -2.38 10.24 -21.42
C PHE A 115 -3.08 10.76 -20.16
N VAL A 116 -3.05 9.96 -19.10
CA VAL A 116 -3.53 10.38 -17.78
C VAL A 116 -2.37 11.01 -17.01
N SER A 117 -2.30 12.34 -17.06
CA SER A 117 -1.35 13.17 -16.33
C SER A 117 -1.83 13.45 -14.89
N SER A 118 -1.58 14.64 -14.34
CA SER A 118 -2.00 15.04 -12.99
C SER A 118 -2.14 16.56 -12.86
N ILE A 119 -3.06 17.03 -12.02
CA ILE A 119 -3.15 18.46 -11.68
C ILE A 119 -1.88 18.99 -11.00
N LYS A 120 -1.04 18.13 -10.43
CA LYS A 120 0.25 18.52 -9.83
C LYS A 120 1.22 19.13 -10.84
N VAL A 121 0.98 18.98 -12.14
CA VAL A 121 1.67 19.72 -13.20
C VAL A 121 1.42 21.23 -13.11
N ASN A 122 0.23 21.64 -12.64
CA ASN A 122 -0.14 23.05 -12.45
C ASN A 122 0.19 23.57 -11.04
N GLY A 123 0.19 22.70 -10.03
CA GLY A 123 0.59 23.02 -8.66
C GLY A 123 -0.23 22.28 -7.60
N GLU A 124 0.00 22.57 -6.32
CA GLU A 124 -0.61 21.83 -5.21
C GLU A 124 -1.70 22.59 -4.45
N SER A 125 -1.81 23.91 -4.64
CA SER A 125 -2.87 24.70 -3.99
C SER A 125 -3.29 25.93 -4.77
N THR A 126 -4.61 26.17 -4.74
CA THR A 126 -5.25 27.39 -5.23
C THR A 126 -5.69 28.31 -4.09
N THR A 127 -5.20 28.11 -2.86
CA THR A 127 -5.56 28.96 -1.72
C THR A 127 -5.14 30.41 -2.01
N GLY A 128 -6.12 31.32 -2.09
CA GLY A 128 -5.87 32.73 -2.46
C GLY A 128 -5.47 32.93 -3.92
N ARG A 129 -5.69 31.95 -4.80
CA ARG A 129 -5.39 31.98 -6.23
C ARG A 129 -6.63 31.57 -7.05
N GLN A 130 -6.59 31.81 -8.36
CA GLN A 130 -7.63 31.33 -9.27
C GLN A 130 -7.55 29.81 -9.45
N PRO A 131 -8.65 29.14 -9.85
CA PRO A 131 -8.65 27.72 -10.20
C PRO A 131 -7.65 27.39 -11.32
N TYR A 132 -7.11 26.17 -11.28
CA TYR A 132 -6.21 25.68 -12.33
C TYR A 132 -6.99 25.24 -13.58
N GLY A 133 -6.74 25.92 -14.70
CA GLY A 133 -7.28 25.55 -16.02
C GLY A 133 -6.25 24.85 -16.90
N ALA A 134 -6.71 24.26 -18.00
CA ALA A 134 -5.85 23.53 -18.94
C ALA A 134 -4.79 24.41 -19.62
N GLU A 135 -5.12 25.68 -19.86
CA GLU A 135 -4.26 26.66 -20.53
C GLU A 135 -3.27 27.35 -19.58
N LEU A 136 -3.38 27.10 -18.26
CA LEU A 136 -2.45 27.68 -17.32
C LEU A 136 -1.07 27.04 -17.48
N GLN A 137 -0.04 27.88 -17.53
CA GLN A 137 1.35 27.44 -17.61
C GLN A 137 1.67 26.46 -16.47
N PRO A 138 2.23 25.27 -16.78
CA PRO A 138 2.70 24.33 -15.78
C PRO A 138 3.72 24.93 -14.81
N ALA A 139 3.55 24.62 -13.53
CA ALA A 139 4.41 25.04 -12.43
C ALA A 139 4.44 23.95 -11.34
N PRO A 140 5.00 22.76 -11.63
CA PRO A 140 5.01 21.65 -10.68
C PRO A 140 5.85 22.00 -9.45
N GLU A 141 5.35 21.62 -8.27
CA GLU A 141 5.99 21.90 -6.97
C GLU A 141 6.69 20.66 -6.38
N ASP A 142 6.43 19.47 -6.92
CA ASP A 142 7.01 18.20 -6.46
C ASP A 142 7.59 17.35 -7.59
N ALA A 143 8.44 16.38 -7.23
CA ALA A 143 9.14 15.52 -8.18
C ALA A 143 8.18 14.70 -9.07
N TYR A 144 7.04 14.28 -8.51
CA TYR A 144 6.02 13.57 -9.27
C TYR A 144 5.36 14.47 -10.32
N GLY A 145 4.93 15.68 -9.95
CA GLY A 145 4.39 16.68 -10.86
C GLY A 145 5.39 17.07 -11.94
N GLN A 146 6.66 17.20 -11.59
CA GLN A 146 7.74 17.45 -12.54
C GLN A 146 7.89 16.32 -13.55
N SER A 147 7.95 15.06 -13.09
CA SER A 147 8.04 13.90 -14.00
C SER A 147 6.84 13.79 -14.94
N LYS A 148 5.63 14.14 -14.46
CA LYS A 148 4.42 14.16 -15.29
C LYS A 148 4.46 15.28 -16.32
N HIS A 149 4.96 16.46 -15.96
CA HIS A 149 5.12 17.56 -16.90
C HIS A 149 6.14 17.23 -18.00
N GLU A 150 7.29 16.66 -17.63
CA GLU A 150 8.31 16.20 -18.58
C GLU A 150 7.74 15.12 -19.53
N ALA A 151 6.92 14.21 -19.02
CA ALA A 151 6.21 13.22 -19.84
C ALA A 151 5.23 13.86 -20.84
N GLU A 152 4.48 14.89 -20.42
CA GLU A 152 3.61 15.66 -21.34
C GLU A 152 4.43 16.28 -22.47
N GLN A 153 5.60 16.87 -22.17
CA GLN A 153 6.49 17.48 -23.16
C GLN A 153 7.09 16.45 -24.15
N VAL A 154 7.37 15.24 -23.68
CA VAL A 154 7.79 14.14 -24.56
C VAL A 154 6.66 13.76 -25.50
N LEU A 155 5.47 13.50 -24.95
CA LEU A 155 4.31 13.11 -25.74
C LEU A 155 3.93 14.16 -26.78
N LEU A 156 3.92 15.44 -26.41
CA LEU A 156 3.63 16.55 -27.35
C LEU A 156 4.57 16.54 -28.56
N ARG A 157 5.86 16.26 -28.34
CA ARG A 157 6.87 16.22 -29.42
C ARG A 157 6.74 14.96 -30.28
N GLU A 158 6.70 13.79 -29.64
CA GLU A 158 6.72 12.50 -30.34
C GLU A 158 5.41 12.25 -31.10
N CYS A 159 4.26 12.58 -30.50
CA CYS A 159 2.96 12.46 -31.17
C CYS A 159 2.86 13.40 -32.37
N ALA A 160 3.30 14.66 -32.24
CA ALA A 160 3.30 15.61 -33.35
C ALA A 160 4.21 15.15 -34.50
N ALA A 161 5.40 14.63 -34.19
CA ALA A 161 6.33 14.11 -35.19
C ALA A 161 5.76 12.88 -35.93
N ALA A 162 4.98 12.05 -35.24
CA ALA A 162 4.36 10.85 -35.80
C ALA A 162 2.99 11.10 -36.49
N GLY A 163 2.43 12.30 -36.38
CA GLY A 163 1.03 12.57 -36.78
C GLY A 163 0.01 11.76 -35.97
N MET A 164 0.35 11.37 -34.74
CA MET A 164 -0.52 10.65 -33.81
C MET A 164 -1.28 11.67 -32.96
N GLU A 165 -2.59 11.49 -32.80
CA GLU A 165 -3.39 12.38 -31.97
C GLU A 165 -3.06 12.20 -30.49
N LEU A 166 -2.93 13.29 -29.75
CA LEU A 166 -2.65 13.25 -28.31
C LEU A 166 -3.80 13.86 -27.51
N VAL A 167 -4.26 13.18 -26.45
CA VAL A 167 -5.17 13.77 -25.45
C VAL A 167 -4.51 13.70 -24.09
N ILE A 168 -4.36 14.84 -23.42
CA ILE A 168 -3.80 14.92 -22.06
C ILE A 168 -4.92 15.20 -21.08
N ILE A 169 -5.04 14.37 -20.05
CA ILE A 169 -6.03 14.55 -18.99
C ILE A 169 -5.29 14.80 -17.68
N ARG A 170 -5.54 15.95 -17.03
CA ARG A 170 -4.97 16.33 -15.73
C ARG A 170 -6.04 16.20 -14.65
N PRO A 171 -6.24 15.01 -14.07
CA PRO A 171 -7.19 14.85 -12.97
C PRO A 171 -6.64 15.43 -11.64
N PRO A 172 -7.52 15.93 -10.76
CA PRO A 172 -7.21 16.19 -9.37
C PRO A 172 -7.19 14.87 -8.57
N LEU A 173 -7.46 14.94 -7.25
CA LEU A 173 -7.54 13.75 -6.41
C LEU A 173 -8.60 12.78 -6.92
N LEU A 174 -8.16 11.57 -7.30
CA LEU A 174 -9.05 10.48 -7.68
C LEU A 174 -9.57 9.74 -6.43
N TYR A 175 -10.84 9.36 -6.48
CA TYR A 175 -11.47 8.49 -5.47
C TYR A 175 -12.48 7.54 -6.09
N GLY A 176 -12.85 6.48 -5.38
CA GLY A 176 -13.70 5.41 -5.90
C GLY A 176 -13.46 4.06 -5.22
N PRO A 177 -14.21 3.02 -5.58
CA PRO A 177 -13.92 1.64 -5.19
C PRO A 177 -12.47 1.24 -5.51
N GLY A 178 -11.75 0.73 -4.53
CA GLY A 178 -10.35 0.30 -4.62
C GLY A 178 -9.34 1.38 -4.25
N VAL A 179 -9.79 2.56 -3.80
CA VAL A 179 -8.90 3.69 -3.51
C VAL A 179 -7.93 3.39 -2.37
N LYS A 180 -6.68 3.82 -2.53
CA LYS A 180 -5.57 3.56 -1.60
C LYS A 180 -5.14 4.84 -0.87
N ALA A 181 -4.12 4.71 -0.02
CA ALA A 181 -3.42 5.82 0.63
C ALA A 181 -4.35 6.81 1.37
N ASN A 182 -4.19 8.12 1.13
CA ASN A 182 -4.78 9.18 1.93
C ASN A 182 -6.32 9.15 1.97
N PHE A 183 -6.98 8.85 0.85
CA PHE A 183 -8.44 8.80 0.82
C PHE A 183 -8.97 7.62 1.66
N ARG A 184 -8.31 6.46 1.59
CA ARG A 184 -8.62 5.31 2.46
C ARG A 184 -8.44 5.67 3.93
N SER A 185 -7.36 6.35 4.30
CA SER A 185 -7.14 6.84 5.68
C SER A 185 -8.24 7.80 6.13
N LEU A 186 -8.74 8.66 5.23
CA LEU A 186 -9.85 9.56 5.53
C LEU A 186 -11.17 8.80 5.76
N CYS A 187 -11.45 7.77 4.95
CA CYS A 187 -12.61 6.91 5.16
C CYS A 187 -12.52 6.13 6.48
N GLN A 188 -11.35 5.60 6.83
CA GLN A 188 -11.13 4.96 8.13
C GLN A 188 -11.33 5.94 9.29
N LEU A 189 -10.90 7.19 9.14
CA LEU A 189 -11.15 8.24 10.12
C LEU A 189 -12.66 8.55 10.24
N ALA A 190 -13.37 8.65 9.12
CA ALA A 190 -14.82 8.86 9.08
C ALA A 190 -15.61 7.73 9.76
N ALA A 191 -15.10 6.49 9.68
CA ALA A 191 -15.71 5.31 10.29
C ALA A 191 -15.59 5.29 11.82
N LYS A 192 -14.69 6.09 12.43
CA LYS A 192 -14.54 6.13 13.90
C LYS A 192 -15.84 6.63 14.56
N PRO A 193 -16.17 6.15 15.77
CA PRO A 193 -17.37 6.60 16.50
C PRO A 193 -17.22 8.00 17.10
N LEU A 194 -15.98 8.48 17.29
CA LEU A 194 -15.70 9.76 17.94
C LEU A 194 -16.08 10.96 17.06
N PRO A 195 -16.48 12.10 17.66
CA PRO A 195 -16.61 13.34 16.93
C PRO A 195 -15.28 13.76 16.28
N LEU A 196 -15.31 14.20 15.01
CA LEU A 196 -14.10 14.58 14.29
C LEU A 196 -13.95 16.12 14.26
N PRO A 197 -12.75 16.67 14.42
CA PRO A 197 -12.54 18.10 14.60
C PRO A 197 -12.68 18.95 13.31
N PHE A 198 -13.39 18.51 12.27
CA PHE A 198 -13.37 19.19 10.96
C PHE A 198 -14.63 20.01 10.66
N GLY A 199 -15.48 20.27 11.65
CA GLY A 199 -16.80 20.87 11.49
C GLY A 199 -16.80 22.33 11.03
N ALA A 200 -15.69 23.06 11.21
CA ALA A 200 -15.53 24.44 10.77
C ALA A 200 -14.62 24.61 9.54
N ILE A 201 -14.18 23.51 8.92
CA ILE A 201 -13.35 23.56 7.71
C ILE A 201 -14.24 23.79 6.49
N ARG A 202 -13.96 24.85 5.73
CA ARG A 202 -14.79 25.38 4.62
C ARG A 202 -14.00 25.48 3.30
N ASN A 203 -12.90 24.74 3.17
CA ASN A 203 -12.06 24.75 1.97
C ASN A 203 -12.82 24.23 0.74
N ARG A 204 -12.30 24.50 -0.45
CA ARG A 204 -12.85 24.08 -1.73
C ARG A 204 -11.83 23.23 -2.46
N ARG A 205 -12.16 21.95 -2.65
CA ARG A 205 -11.31 21.02 -3.37
C ARG A 205 -12.11 20.32 -4.45
N SER A 206 -11.65 20.44 -5.68
CA SER A 206 -12.15 19.63 -6.79
C SER A 206 -11.61 18.22 -6.66
N MET A 207 -12.48 17.23 -6.83
CA MET A 207 -12.14 15.81 -6.82
C MET A 207 -12.77 15.15 -8.04
N LEU A 208 -12.31 13.94 -8.36
CA LEU A 208 -12.81 13.20 -9.50
C LEU A 208 -13.07 11.74 -9.13
N TYR A 209 -14.32 11.34 -9.24
CA TYR A 209 -14.72 9.96 -9.10
C TYR A 209 -14.14 9.14 -10.25
N VAL A 210 -13.57 7.97 -9.94
CA VAL A 210 -12.92 7.10 -10.94
C VAL A 210 -13.89 6.68 -12.05
N GLY A 211 -15.18 6.49 -11.75
CA GLY A 211 -16.20 6.20 -12.77
C GLY A 211 -16.44 7.36 -13.73
N ASN A 212 -16.42 8.60 -13.23
CA ASN A 212 -16.51 9.80 -14.08
C ASN A 212 -15.27 9.92 -14.98
N LEU A 213 -14.08 9.64 -14.45
CA LEU A 213 -12.86 9.62 -15.26
C LEU A 213 -12.92 8.53 -16.33
N CYS A 214 -13.43 7.34 -16.03
CA CYS A 214 -13.56 6.27 -17.04
C CYS A 214 -14.50 6.68 -18.18
N HIS A 215 -15.65 7.30 -17.84
CA HIS A 215 -16.58 7.84 -18.84
C HIS A 215 -15.94 8.96 -19.68
N PHE A 216 -15.10 9.81 -19.07
CA PHE A 216 -14.40 10.85 -19.80
C PHE A 216 -13.30 10.32 -20.71
N ILE A 217 -12.51 9.34 -20.25
CA ILE A 217 -11.49 8.68 -21.08
C ILE A 217 -12.14 8.05 -22.31
N GLU A 218 -13.27 7.35 -22.16
CA GLU A 218 -14.02 6.80 -23.28
C GLU A 218 -14.44 7.88 -24.29
N ALA A 219 -14.94 9.02 -23.82
CA ALA A 219 -15.26 10.16 -24.69
C ALA A 219 -14.01 10.68 -25.40
N CYS A 220 -12.88 10.84 -24.71
CA CYS A 220 -11.61 11.27 -25.31
C CYS A 220 -11.06 10.28 -26.35
N MET A 221 -11.34 8.98 -26.20
CA MET A 221 -10.91 7.97 -27.18
C MET A 221 -11.63 8.09 -28.52
N THR A 222 -12.85 8.64 -28.55
CA THR A 222 -13.72 8.59 -29.74
C THR A 222 -14.12 9.97 -30.28
N HIS A 223 -14.15 11.00 -29.43
CA HIS A 223 -14.58 12.34 -29.82
C HIS A 223 -13.51 13.06 -30.65
N GLU A 224 -13.88 13.62 -31.80
CA GLU A 224 -12.93 14.30 -32.72
C GLU A 224 -12.33 15.55 -32.08
N ALA A 225 -13.15 16.42 -31.50
CA ALA A 225 -12.69 17.64 -30.84
C ALA A 225 -11.80 17.41 -29.59
N ALA A 226 -11.66 16.17 -29.12
CA ALA A 226 -10.73 15.85 -28.04
C ALA A 226 -9.28 15.73 -28.55
N ALA A 227 -9.07 15.51 -29.85
CA ALA A 227 -7.74 15.33 -30.43
C ALA A 227 -6.86 16.58 -30.21
N ASN A 228 -5.61 16.33 -29.80
CA ASN A 228 -4.59 17.34 -29.55
C ASN A 228 -4.98 18.36 -28.47
N GLN A 229 -5.82 17.96 -27.51
CA GLN A 229 -6.26 18.81 -26.41
C GLN A 229 -5.70 18.35 -25.07
N THR A 230 -5.46 19.34 -24.20
CA THR A 230 -5.28 19.14 -22.77
C THR A 230 -6.56 19.52 -22.04
N PHE A 231 -6.98 18.66 -21.11
CA PHE A 231 -8.17 18.84 -20.28
C PHE A 231 -7.82 18.76 -18.80
N VAL A 232 -8.46 19.62 -18.01
CA VAL A 232 -8.57 19.47 -16.57
C VAL A 232 -10.02 19.11 -16.26
N ILE A 233 -10.24 18.11 -15.39
CA ILE A 233 -11.56 17.51 -15.17
C ILE A 233 -11.82 17.23 -13.69
N ALA A 234 -13.06 17.40 -13.25
CA ALA A 234 -13.55 17.12 -11.91
C ALA A 234 -15.03 16.69 -11.96
N ASP A 235 -15.60 16.27 -10.82
CA ASP A 235 -17.02 15.87 -10.70
C ASP A 235 -18.04 17.02 -10.87
N GLY A 236 -17.57 18.25 -11.09
CA GLY A 236 -18.41 19.44 -11.34
C GLY A 236 -18.79 20.25 -10.10
N GLU A 237 -18.52 19.75 -8.88
CA GLU A 237 -18.72 20.49 -7.63
C GLU A 237 -17.47 20.42 -6.74
N ASP A 238 -17.12 21.56 -6.13
CA ASP A 238 -16.06 21.60 -5.12
C ASP A 238 -16.56 21.12 -3.76
N VAL A 239 -15.81 20.22 -3.14
CA VAL A 239 -16.19 19.59 -1.87
C VAL A 239 -15.23 20.03 -0.77
N SER A 240 -15.78 20.59 0.31
CA SER A 240 -15.01 20.86 1.53
C SER A 240 -14.71 19.57 2.30
N LEU A 241 -13.64 19.57 3.11
CA LEU A 241 -13.33 18.46 4.00
C LEU A 241 -14.52 18.11 4.93
N ARG A 242 -15.24 19.14 5.40
CA ARG A 242 -16.46 18.97 6.17
C ARG A 242 -17.54 18.22 5.38
N GLN A 243 -17.85 18.66 4.17
CA GLN A 243 -18.86 18.02 3.32
C GLN A 243 -18.46 16.58 2.97
N LEU A 244 -17.19 16.36 2.62
CA LEU A 244 -16.66 15.04 2.32
C LEU A 244 -16.86 14.06 3.48
N LEU A 245 -16.49 14.46 4.70
CA LEU A 245 -16.69 13.63 5.90
C LEU A 245 -18.16 13.41 6.22
N VAL A 246 -19.02 14.40 5.99
CA VAL A 246 -20.48 14.25 6.13
C VAL A 246 -21.01 13.19 5.16
N LEU A 247 -20.63 13.27 3.88
CA LEU A 247 -21.05 12.32 2.85
C LEU A 247 -20.56 10.91 3.17
N MET A 248 -19.28 10.75 3.53
CA MET A 248 -18.71 9.47 3.96
C MET A 248 -19.45 8.88 5.15
N ARG A 249 -19.67 9.67 6.21
CA ARG A 249 -20.35 9.18 7.42
C ARG A 249 -21.80 8.80 7.15
N ARG A 250 -22.53 9.59 6.37
CA ARG A 250 -23.91 9.27 5.96
C ARG A 250 -23.96 7.98 5.15
N ALA A 251 -23.05 7.81 4.19
CA ALA A 251 -22.94 6.56 3.42
C ALA A 251 -22.61 5.34 4.31
N MET A 252 -21.93 5.55 5.44
CA MET A 252 -21.68 4.52 6.47
C MET A 252 -22.85 4.33 7.45
N GLY A 253 -23.99 5.01 7.26
CA GLY A 253 -25.12 4.97 8.20
C GLY A 253 -24.87 5.70 9.53
N ARG A 254 -23.90 6.62 9.58
CA ARG A 254 -23.50 7.36 10.77
C ARG A 254 -23.98 8.81 10.71
N ARG A 255 -24.22 9.39 11.89
CA ARG A 255 -24.43 10.84 12.04
C ARG A 255 -23.14 11.60 11.67
N PRO A 256 -23.22 12.84 11.17
CA PRO A 256 -22.05 13.64 10.80
C PRO A 256 -20.99 13.76 11.90
N GLY A 257 -21.39 14.02 13.15
CA GLY A 257 -20.49 14.03 14.33
C GLY A 257 -19.22 14.87 14.16
N LEU A 258 -19.32 16.13 13.70
CA LEU A 258 -18.17 16.99 13.48
C LEU A 258 -18.13 18.14 14.50
N LEU A 259 -17.01 18.33 15.19
CA LEU A 259 -16.76 19.46 16.08
C LEU A 259 -16.23 20.66 15.29
N PRO A 260 -16.71 21.89 15.56
CA PRO A 260 -16.35 23.07 14.79
C PRO A 260 -14.97 23.64 15.19
N VAL A 261 -13.89 22.94 14.84
CA VAL A 261 -12.52 23.42 15.10
C VAL A 261 -12.01 24.24 13.90
N PRO A 262 -11.60 25.51 14.07
CA PRO A 262 -11.11 26.36 12.98
C PRO A 262 -9.81 25.86 12.33
N ALA A 263 -9.65 26.13 11.03
CA ALA A 263 -8.44 25.79 10.26
C ALA A 263 -7.14 26.35 10.88
N GLY A 264 -7.21 27.51 11.54
CA GLY A 264 -6.05 28.13 12.21
C GLY A 264 -5.43 27.26 13.30
N LEU A 265 -6.24 26.51 14.06
CA LEU A 265 -5.73 25.60 15.09
C LEU A 265 -4.99 24.41 14.48
N PHE A 266 -5.48 23.89 13.36
CA PHE A 266 -4.76 22.85 12.61
C PHE A 266 -3.43 23.36 12.09
N ARG A 267 -3.38 24.58 11.53
CA ARG A 267 -2.14 25.19 11.04
C ARG A 267 -1.13 25.41 12.16
N LEU A 268 -1.59 25.86 13.34
CA LEU A 268 -0.75 26.00 14.53
C LEU A 268 -0.15 24.64 14.94
N ALA A 269 -0.99 23.61 15.06
CA ALA A 269 -0.54 22.25 15.36
C ALA A 269 0.45 21.71 14.31
N GLY A 270 0.19 22.00 13.03
CA GLY A 270 1.08 21.65 11.92
C GLY A 270 2.46 22.29 12.05
N ARG A 271 2.53 23.58 12.43
CA ARG A 271 3.80 24.29 12.68
C ARG A 271 4.57 23.69 13.86
N MET A 272 3.89 23.41 14.97
CA MET A 272 4.53 22.83 16.17
C MET A 272 5.06 21.41 15.94
N THR A 273 4.42 20.65 15.05
CA THR A 273 4.79 19.24 14.78
C THR A 273 5.64 19.04 13.53
N GLY A 274 5.99 20.12 12.81
CA GLY A 274 6.69 20.05 11.52
C GLY A 274 5.85 19.48 10.36
N LYS A 275 4.53 19.31 10.55
CA LYS A 275 3.60 18.70 9.57
C LYS A 275 2.76 19.73 8.81
N GLN A 276 3.25 20.95 8.66
CA GLN A 276 2.49 22.04 8.05
C GLN A 276 2.03 21.73 6.61
N ALA A 277 2.90 21.17 5.76
CA ALA A 277 2.53 20.82 4.38
C ALA A 277 1.40 19.77 4.28
N LEU A 278 1.27 18.87 5.26
CA LEU A 278 0.15 17.93 5.33
C LEU A 278 -1.15 18.67 5.69
N VAL A 279 -1.07 19.56 6.69
CA VAL A 279 -2.22 20.36 7.14
C VAL A 279 -2.73 21.26 6.03
N ASP A 280 -1.85 21.99 5.35
CA ASP A 280 -2.23 22.91 4.28
C ASP A 280 -2.88 22.16 3.10
N ARG A 281 -2.43 20.96 2.77
CA ARG A 281 -3.13 20.08 1.79
C ARG A 281 -4.51 19.62 2.26
N LEU A 282 -4.70 19.47 3.56
CA LEU A 282 -5.96 18.99 4.13
C LEU A 282 -7.02 20.11 4.25
N VAL A 283 -6.61 21.30 4.69
CA VAL A 283 -7.52 22.43 4.98
C VAL A 283 -7.43 23.59 3.97
N GLY A 284 -6.55 23.49 2.98
CA GLY A 284 -6.42 24.45 1.88
C GLY A 284 -7.22 24.07 0.64
N ASP A 285 -7.28 25.01 -0.29
CA ASP A 285 -8.03 24.92 -1.53
C ASP A 285 -7.19 24.30 -2.65
N LEU A 286 -7.85 23.56 -3.54
CA LEU A 286 -7.32 23.07 -4.81
C LEU A 286 -8.49 22.93 -5.77
N GLN A 287 -8.76 24.02 -6.50
CA GLN A 287 -9.88 24.12 -7.43
C GLN A 287 -9.37 24.01 -8.86
N VAL A 288 -10.17 23.40 -9.73
CA VAL A 288 -9.87 23.31 -11.15
C VAL A 288 -10.99 23.90 -12.00
N ASP A 289 -10.62 24.50 -13.12
CA ASP A 289 -11.58 24.96 -14.12
C ASP A 289 -11.82 23.87 -15.16
N THR A 290 -13.07 23.40 -15.24
CA THR A 290 -13.52 22.37 -16.18
C THR A 290 -14.37 22.93 -17.33
N SER A 291 -14.43 24.26 -17.50
CA SER A 291 -15.19 24.96 -18.54
C SER A 291 -14.95 24.37 -19.94
N LYS A 292 -13.68 24.19 -20.30
CA LYS A 292 -13.24 23.61 -21.58
C LYS A 292 -13.85 22.25 -21.89
N VAL A 293 -14.01 21.39 -20.89
CA VAL A 293 -14.59 20.04 -21.07
C VAL A 293 -16.04 20.14 -21.54
N ARG A 294 -16.81 21.02 -20.91
CA ARG A 294 -18.22 21.25 -21.25
C ARG A 294 -18.36 21.99 -22.58
N GLU A 295 -17.54 23.00 -22.83
CA GLU A 295 -17.64 23.84 -24.01
C GLU A 295 -17.20 23.13 -25.28
N LEU A 296 -16.14 22.31 -25.21
CA LEU A 296 -15.58 21.64 -26.38
C LEU A 296 -16.20 20.26 -26.65
N LEU A 297 -16.53 19.51 -25.60
CA LEU A 297 -16.98 18.12 -25.74
C LEU A 297 -18.45 17.92 -25.35
N ASN A 298 -19.13 18.97 -24.86
CA ASN A 298 -20.47 18.89 -24.26
C ASN A 298 -20.59 17.77 -23.20
N TRP A 299 -19.47 17.44 -22.55
CA TRP A 299 -19.40 16.33 -21.61
C TRP A 299 -19.82 16.79 -20.21
N ARG A 300 -20.55 15.94 -19.50
CA ARG A 300 -20.94 16.13 -18.10
C ARG A 300 -20.65 14.85 -17.31
N ALA A 301 -20.30 15.02 -16.04
CA ALA A 301 -20.07 13.91 -15.13
C ALA A 301 -21.36 13.08 -14.95
N PRO A 302 -21.35 11.76 -15.25
CA PRO A 302 -22.53 10.92 -15.08
C PRO A 302 -22.87 10.64 -13.62
N TYR A 303 -21.90 10.74 -12.71
CA TYR A 303 -22.08 10.49 -11.28
C TYR A 303 -21.80 11.75 -10.47
N THR A 304 -22.62 11.98 -9.45
CA THR A 304 -22.42 13.05 -8.46
C THR A 304 -21.35 12.65 -7.42
N PRO A 305 -20.77 13.62 -6.69
CA PRO A 305 -19.87 13.32 -5.59
C PRO A 305 -20.49 12.41 -4.52
N ALA A 306 -21.79 12.57 -4.24
CA ALA A 306 -22.51 11.75 -3.27
C ALA A 306 -22.56 10.27 -3.69
N GLU A 307 -22.87 10.00 -4.96
CA GLU A 307 -22.90 8.65 -5.53
C GLU A 307 -21.51 8.01 -5.55
N GLY A 308 -20.50 8.77 -6.00
CA GLY A 308 -19.11 8.30 -6.01
C GLY A 308 -18.61 7.93 -4.59
N ILE A 309 -18.93 8.75 -3.59
CA ILE A 309 -18.56 8.48 -2.19
C ILE A 309 -19.32 7.28 -1.66
N ALA A 310 -20.61 7.15 -1.97
CA ALA A 310 -21.41 5.99 -1.57
C ALA A 310 -20.85 4.69 -2.14
N ALA A 311 -20.52 4.66 -3.43
CA ALA A 311 -19.89 3.50 -4.07
C ALA A 311 -18.54 3.15 -3.43
N THR A 312 -17.71 4.17 -3.16
CA THR A 312 -16.42 4.00 -2.48
C THR A 312 -16.58 3.36 -1.10
N VAL A 313 -17.54 3.85 -0.30
CA VAL A 313 -17.82 3.34 1.04
C VAL A 313 -18.40 1.92 1.00
N ALA A 314 -19.29 1.63 0.06
CA ALA A 314 -19.94 0.32 -0.06
C ALA A 314 -18.92 -0.81 -0.24
N GLU A 315 -17.96 -0.64 -1.14
CA GLU A 315 -16.91 -1.64 -1.36
C GLU A 315 -15.98 -1.80 -0.15
N MET A 316 -15.64 -0.70 0.55
CA MET A 316 -14.93 -0.80 1.82
C MET A 316 -15.70 -1.57 2.88
N ARG A 317 -17.04 -1.44 2.95
CA ARG A 317 -17.86 -2.23 3.87
C ARG A 317 -17.84 -3.70 3.50
N VAL A 318 -17.94 -4.06 2.23
CA VAL A 318 -17.81 -5.46 1.77
C VAL A 318 -16.43 -6.02 2.16
N ASN A 319 -15.35 -5.28 1.89
CA ASN A 319 -14.00 -5.70 2.25
C ASN A 319 -13.75 -5.72 3.77
N THR A 320 -14.42 -4.85 4.55
CA THR A 320 -14.33 -4.82 6.01
C THR A 320 -15.21 -5.89 6.65
N GLU A 321 -16.41 -6.18 6.15
CA GLU A 321 -17.29 -7.22 6.68
C GLU A 321 -16.77 -8.61 6.29
N ALA A 322 -16.32 -8.80 5.04
CA ALA A 322 -15.61 -10.02 4.62
C ALA A 322 -14.27 -10.16 5.36
N GLY A 323 -13.50 -9.07 5.47
CA GLY A 323 -12.19 -9.05 6.13
C GLY A 323 -12.25 -9.19 7.65
N VAL A 324 -13.22 -8.56 8.35
CA VAL A 324 -13.38 -8.62 9.81
C VAL A 324 -14.12 -9.88 10.23
N SER A 325 -15.11 -10.36 9.47
CA SER A 325 -15.74 -11.65 9.74
C SER A 325 -14.74 -12.79 9.55
N ALA A 326 -13.98 -12.79 8.45
CA ALA A 326 -12.91 -13.77 8.23
C ALA A 326 -11.72 -13.59 9.19
N SER A 327 -11.30 -12.36 9.50
CA SER A 327 -10.19 -12.07 10.45
C SER A 327 -10.56 -12.42 11.89
N MET A 328 -11.77 -12.12 12.36
CA MET A 328 -12.22 -12.49 13.70
C MET A 328 -12.50 -13.98 13.83
N ALA A 329 -13.09 -14.62 12.81
CA ALA A 329 -13.26 -16.07 12.76
C ALA A 329 -11.91 -16.78 12.72
N ASN A 330 -10.99 -16.36 11.84
CA ASN A 330 -9.62 -16.89 11.79
C ASN A 330 -8.88 -16.66 13.11
N SER A 331 -8.95 -15.47 13.71
CA SER A 331 -8.32 -15.17 15.01
C SER A 331 -8.77 -16.12 16.13
N ARG A 332 -10.07 -16.46 16.18
CA ARG A 332 -10.60 -17.42 17.16
C ARG A 332 -10.18 -18.85 16.84
N ILE A 333 -10.26 -19.28 15.59
CA ILE A 333 -9.87 -20.63 15.16
C ILE A 333 -8.36 -20.86 15.34
N LEU A 334 -7.53 -19.91 14.91
CA LEU A 334 -6.09 -19.94 15.10
C LEU A 334 -5.73 -20.01 16.59
N ARG A 335 -6.51 -19.34 17.44
CA ARG A 335 -6.31 -19.45 18.89
C ARG A 335 -6.61 -20.84 19.45
N VAL A 336 -7.61 -21.54 18.90
CA VAL A 336 -7.89 -22.94 19.26
C VAL A 336 -6.71 -23.84 18.85
N PHE A 337 -6.17 -23.66 17.64
CA PHE A 337 -4.98 -24.38 17.19
C PHE A 337 -3.75 -24.07 18.04
N ASP A 338 -3.49 -22.79 18.32
CA ASP A 338 -2.38 -22.35 19.20
C ASP A 338 -2.45 -23.05 20.56
N PHE A 339 -3.62 -23.03 21.20
CA PHE A 339 -3.81 -23.65 22.50
C PHE A 339 -3.64 -25.17 22.43
N THR A 340 -4.27 -25.82 21.44
CA THR A 340 -4.24 -27.28 21.28
C THR A 340 -2.83 -27.77 21.01
N PHE A 341 -2.14 -27.19 20.04
CA PHE A 341 -0.77 -27.61 19.70
C PHE A 341 0.25 -27.24 20.77
N ALA A 342 0.08 -26.10 21.47
CA ALA A 342 0.95 -25.80 22.61
C ALA A 342 0.71 -26.76 23.79
N ALA A 343 -0.56 -27.12 24.07
CA ALA A 343 -0.90 -28.09 25.11
C ALA A 343 -0.34 -29.48 24.77
N CYS A 344 -0.57 -29.97 23.55
CA CYS A 344 0.00 -31.23 23.08
C CYS A 344 1.53 -31.19 23.07
N GLY A 345 2.13 -30.10 22.57
CA GLY A 345 3.58 -29.93 22.51
C GLY A 345 4.23 -29.93 23.90
N LEU A 346 3.60 -29.30 24.90
CA LEU A 346 4.07 -29.36 26.28
C LEU A 346 3.85 -30.73 26.91
N LEU A 347 2.70 -31.38 26.67
CA LEU A 347 2.38 -32.69 27.23
C LEU A 347 3.33 -33.78 26.70
N PHE A 348 3.46 -33.89 25.38
CA PHE A 348 4.31 -34.90 24.74
C PHE A 348 5.79 -34.51 24.77
N GLY A 349 6.10 -33.21 24.77
CA GLY A 349 7.46 -32.70 24.91
C GLY A 349 7.98 -32.71 26.35
N PHE A 350 7.12 -32.92 27.35
CA PHE A 350 7.49 -32.83 28.77
C PHE A 350 8.73 -33.66 29.15
N PRO A 351 8.87 -34.94 28.75
CA PRO A 351 10.07 -35.72 29.09
C PRO A 351 11.36 -35.11 28.53
N VAL A 352 11.30 -34.55 27.31
CA VAL A 352 12.44 -33.87 26.66
C VAL A 352 12.74 -32.56 27.36
N LEU A 353 11.72 -31.74 27.66
CA LEU A 353 11.88 -30.47 28.37
C LEU A 353 12.47 -30.69 29.78
N LEU A 354 12.01 -31.71 30.50
CA LEU A 354 12.54 -32.08 31.81
C LEU A 354 14.01 -32.52 31.72
N THR A 355 14.34 -33.33 30.72
CA THR A 355 15.73 -33.76 30.49
C THR A 355 16.64 -32.57 30.20
N ILE A 356 16.24 -31.66 29.31
CA ILE A 356 17.00 -30.43 29.01
C ILE A 356 17.12 -29.55 30.25
N TYR A 357 16.06 -29.42 31.05
CA TYR A 357 16.08 -28.66 32.29
C TYR A 357 17.11 -29.22 33.28
N VAL A 358 17.10 -30.54 33.51
CA VAL A 358 18.05 -31.21 34.42
C VAL A 358 19.48 -31.07 33.91
N LEU A 359 19.74 -31.30 32.62
CA LEU A 359 21.07 -31.09 32.03
C LEU A 359 21.53 -29.63 32.14
N GLY A 360 20.63 -28.67 31.97
CA GLY A 360 20.91 -27.25 32.12
C GLY A 360 21.28 -26.83 33.54
N LEU A 361 20.87 -27.60 34.57
CA LEU A 361 21.28 -27.34 35.96
C LEU A 361 22.77 -27.61 36.12
N PHE A 362 23.28 -28.66 35.46
CA PHE A 362 24.70 -28.98 35.45
C PHE A 362 25.53 -28.07 34.52
N ASP A 363 24.94 -27.54 33.45
CA ASP A 363 25.64 -26.67 32.48
C ASP A 363 25.74 -25.21 32.96
N THR A 364 24.65 -24.65 33.49
CA THR A 364 24.56 -23.21 33.80
C THR A 364 24.07 -22.88 35.22
N GLY A 365 23.62 -23.86 35.99
CA GLY A 365 22.94 -23.65 37.28
C GLY A 365 21.55 -23.01 37.19
N SER A 366 21.20 -22.37 36.07
CA SER A 366 19.92 -21.70 35.82
C SER A 366 19.42 -22.03 34.40
N PRO A 367 18.73 -23.18 34.21
CA PRO A 367 18.38 -23.70 32.89
C PRO A 367 17.42 -22.80 32.10
N LEU A 368 16.63 -21.97 32.80
CA LEU A 368 15.66 -21.09 32.18
C LEU A 368 16.21 -19.68 32.06
N PHE A 369 15.91 -19.05 30.93
CA PHE A 369 16.14 -17.64 30.67
C PHE A 369 14.79 -16.94 30.51
N LEU A 370 14.57 -15.94 31.36
CA LEU A 370 13.36 -15.14 31.41
C LEU A 370 13.70 -13.72 30.98
N GLN A 371 12.96 -13.16 30.02
CA GLN A 371 13.22 -11.80 29.53
C GLN A 371 11.93 -11.08 29.16
N GLU A 372 11.82 -9.83 29.58
CA GLU A 372 10.70 -8.97 29.23
C GLU A 372 10.76 -8.55 27.76
N ARG A 373 9.62 -8.65 27.07
CA ARG A 373 9.47 -8.39 25.64
C ARG A 373 8.23 -7.57 25.36
N VAL A 374 8.24 -6.87 24.22
CA VAL A 374 7.09 -6.11 23.74
C VAL A 374 6.04 -7.07 23.19
N GLY A 375 4.88 -7.12 23.84
CA GLY A 375 3.74 -7.95 23.44
C GLY A 375 2.67 -7.19 22.68
N ARG A 376 1.49 -7.83 22.57
CA ARG A 376 0.31 -7.24 21.92
C ARG A 376 -0.09 -5.93 22.60
N ASN A 377 -0.45 -4.92 21.80
CA ASN A 377 -0.75 -3.56 22.23
C ASN A 377 0.41 -2.92 23.03
N LYS A 378 1.65 -3.33 22.74
CA LYS A 378 2.87 -2.91 23.44
C LYS A 378 2.86 -3.23 24.94
N ARG A 379 2.02 -4.16 25.39
CA ARG A 379 2.02 -4.63 26.78
C ARG A 379 3.21 -5.55 27.01
N PRO A 380 3.99 -5.37 28.08
CA PRO A 380 5.09 -6.26 28.39
C PRO A 380 4.61 -7.67 28.72
N PHE A 381 5.41 -8.67 28.37
CA PHE A 381 5.26 -10.05 28.85
C PHE A 381 6.64 -10.68 29.05
N THR A 382 6.71 -11.72 29.90
CA THR A 382 7.96 -12.43 30.17
C THR A 382 8.09 -13.63 29.24
N LEU A 383 9.00 -13.54 28.27
CA LEU A 383 9.34 -14.65 27.38
C LEU A 383 10.18 -15.70 28.13
N VAL A 384 9.81 -16.97 27.99
CA VAL A 384 10.49 -18.11 28.60
C VAL A 384 11.23 -18.92 27.54
N LYS A 385 12.53 -19.18 27.73
CA LYS A 385 13.32 -20.07 26.88
C LYS A 385 14.37 -20.82 27.69
N PHE A 386 14.96 -21.87 27.13
CA PHE A 386 16.16 -22.44 27.75
C PHE A 386 17.34 -21.50 27.58
N ARG A 387 18.15 -21.43 28.63
CA ARG A 387 19.39 -20.67 28.65
C ARG A 387 20.40 -21.36 27.74
N THR A 388 21.00 -20.58 26.85
CA THR A 388 22.01 -21.05 25.89
C THR A 388 23.36 -20.34 26.04
N MET A 389 23.47 -19.44 27.02
CA MET A 389 24.65 -18.63 27.30
C MET A 389 24.97 -18.64 28.80
N LYS A 390 26.24 -18.43 29.17
CA LYS A 390 26.68 -18.35 30.57
C LYS A 390 25.99 -17.21 31.33
N VAL A 391 25.75 -17.41 32.63
CA VAL A 391 24.97 -16.50 33.50
C VAL A 391 25.56 -15.09 33.59
N ASP A 392 26.90 -14.95 33.52
CA ASP A 392 27.61 -13.67 33.63
C ASP A 392 27.66 -12.84 32.33
N THR A 393 26.89 -13.20 31.31
CA THR A 393 26.85 -12.44 30.05
C THR A 393 25.81 -11.31 30.16
N ALA A 394 26.25 -10.05 30.02
CA ALA A 394 25.37 -8.89 30.07
C ALA A 394 24.18 -9.02 29.10
N SER A 395 23.00 -8.60 29.53
CA SER A 395 21.72 -8.69 28.80
C SER A 395 21.65 -7.65 27.67
N VAL A 396 22.53 -7.76 26.67
CA VAL A 396 22.63 -6.86 25.51
C VAL A 396 22.19 -7.59 24.22
N ALA A 397 21.83 -6.83 23.19
CA ALA A 397 21.33 -7.34 21.90
C ALA A 397 22.26 -8.37 21.26
N SER A 398 21.70 -9.39 20.61
CA SER A 398 22.41 -10.57 20.06
C SER A 398 23.58 -10.27 19.10
N HIS A 399 23.66 -9.06 18.54
CA HIS A 399 24.76 -8.64 17.64
C HIS A 399 26.05 -8.22 18.36
N LEU A 400 26.03 -8.07 19.69
CA LEU A 400 27.19 -7.65 20.50
C LEU A 400 27.73 -8.74 21.41
N ALA A 401 27.08 -9.91 21.47
CA ALA A 401 27.52 -11.02 22.30
C ALA A 401 28.53 -11.88 21.53
N SER A 402 29.76 -12.01 22.04
CA SER A 402 30.75 -12.89 21.42
C SER A 402 30.26 -14.34 21.41
N ALA A 403 30.50 -15.05 20.30
CA ALA A 403 30.18 -16.47 20.15
C ALA A 403 30.80 -17.34 21.27
N ALA A 404 31.82 -16.83 21.97
CA ALA A 404 32.49 -17.46 23.11
C ALA A 404 31.62 -17.60 24.38
N SER A 405 30.45 -16.95 24.43
CA SER A 405 29.54 -17.00 25.58
C SER A 405 28.49 -18.13 25.53
N ILE A 406 28.39 -18.84 24.41
CA ILE A 406 27.44 -19.95 24.19
C ILE A 406 28.00 -21.25 24.76
N THR A 407 27.22 -22.00 25.54
CA THR A 407 27.66 -23.31 26.06
C THR A 407 27.58 -24.39 24.99
N ARG A 408 28.29 -25.52 25.14
CA ARG A 408 28.19 -26.64 24.18
C ARG A 408 26.75 -27.15 24.03
N MET A 409 26.06 -27.29 25.17
CA MET A 409 24.63 -27.62 25.18
C MET A 409 23.80 -26.50 24.54
N GLY A 410 24.10 -25.24 24.84
CA GLY A 410 23.44 -24.08 24.23
C GLY A 410 23.54 -24.04 22.71
N GLY A 411 24.69 -24.41 22.14
CA GLY A 411 24.88 -24.54 20.70
C GLY A 411 23.98 -25.63 20.08
N PHE A 412 23.88 -26.80 20.74
CA PHE A 412 22.96 -27.86 20.33
C PHE A 412 21.49 -27.42 20.40
N LEU A 413 21.09 -26.77 21.48
CA LEU A 413 19.72 -26.29 21.67
C LEU A 413 19.32 -25.26 20.60
N ARG A 414 20.20 -24.30 20.29
CA ARG A 414 19.97 -23.31 19.20
C ARG A 414 19.90 -23.97 17.83
N LYS A 415 20.77 -24.95 17.55
CA LYS A 415 20.78 -25.68 16.27
C LYS A 415 19.47 -26.43 16.04
N THR A 416 18.92 -27.01 17.10
CA THR A 416 17.69 -27.81 17.07
C THR A 416 16.42 -27.01 17.38
N LYS A 417 16.55 -25.71 17.71
CA LYS A 417 15.47 -24.82 18.20
C LYS A 417 14.76 -25.32 19.45
N LEU A 418 15.37 -26.28 20.17
CA LEU A 418 14.82 -26.79 21.42
C LEU A 418 14.82 -25.73 22.52
N ASP A 419 15.67 -24.69 22.41
CA ASP A 419 15.68 -23.58 23.36
C ASP A 419 14.40 -22.75 23.35
N GLU A 420 13.68 -22.69 22.23
CA GLU A 420 12.44 -21.92 22.11
C GLU A 420 11.18 -22.70 22.54
N LEU A 421 11.26 -24.03 22.74
CA LEU A 421 10.10 -24.83 23.15
C LEU A 421 9.40 -24.38 24.45
N PRO A 422 10.10 -23.88 25.48
CA PRO A 422 9.43 -23.32 26.66
C PRO A 422 8.45 -22.17 26.35
N GLN A 423 8.58 -21.50 25.19
CA GLN A 423 7.65 -20.46 24.76
C GLN A 423 6.23 -21.00 24.49
N LEU A 424 6.04 -22.31 24.31
CA LEU A 424 4.71 -22.91 24.27
C LEU A 424 3.90 -22.60 25.53
N TRP A 425 4.56 -22.36 26.67
CA TRP A 425 3.94 -21.86 27.89
C TRP A 425 3.35 -20.45 27.73
N ASN A 426 4.08 -19.54 27.06
CA ASN A 426 3.59 -18.21 26.73
C ASN A 426 2.40 -18.28 25.74
N VAL A 427 2.42 -19.27 24.83
CA VAL A 427 1.29 -19.53 23.94
C VAL A 427 0.07 -19.99 24.74
N LEU A 428 0.19 -20.91 25.69
CA LEU A 428 -0.93 -21.32 26.55
C LEU A 428 -1.53 -20.16 27.35
N LYS A 429 -0.69 -19.31 27.96
CA LYS A 429 -1.10 -18.09 28.69
C LYS A 429 -1.82 -17.07 27.82
N GLY A 430 -1.64 -17.15 26.50
CA GLY A 430 -2.23 -16.21 25.55
C GLY A 430 -1.44 -14.92 25.37
N GLU A 431 -0.19 -14.91 25.82
CA GLU A 431 0.78 -13.83 25.59
C GLU A 431 1.36 -13.93 24.17
N MET A 432 1.53 -15.16 23.66
CA MET A 432 2.04 -15.48 22.33
C MET A 432 1.06 -16.33 21.51
N SER A 433 1.33 -16.44 20.21
CA SER A 433 0.78 -17.40 19.24
C SER A 433 1.90 -18.31 18.75
N LEU A 434 1.59 -19.45 18.11
CA LEU A 434 2.63 -20.24 17.43
C LEU A 434 3.17 -19.47 16.22
N VAL A 435 2.29 -18.78 15.49
CA VAL A 435 2.62 -18.07 14.26
C VAL A 435 2.27 -16.58 14.40
N GLY A 436 3.26 -15.72 14.30
CA GLY A 436 3.12 -14.28 14.49
C GLY A 436 4.46 -13.55 14.46
N PRO A 437 4.45 -12.20 14.55
CA PRO A 437 5.67 -11.41 14.56
C PRO A 437 6.56 -11.78 15.73
N ARG A 438 7.87 -11.94 15.53
CA ARG A 438 8.81 -12.29 16.61
C ARG A 438 8.91 -11.12 17.61
N PRO A 439 8.80 -11.36 18.93
CA PRO A 439 8.76 -10.29 19.92
C PRO A 439 10.12 -9.57 20.08
N ASN A 440 10.10 -8.25 19.99
CA ASN A 440 11.29 -7.39 20.14
C ASN A 440 11.52 -6.94 21.59
N LEU A 441 12.71 -6.41 21.87
CA LEU A 441 13.08 -5.78 23.13
C LEU A 441 12.61 -4.33 23.19
N PHE A 442 12.46 -3.80 24.40
CA PHE A 442 12.08 -2.41 24.64
C PHE A 442 13.14 -1.39 24.21
N ASN A 443 14.41 -1.77 24.17
CA ASN A 443 15.51 -0.89 23.73
C ASN A 443 15.60 -0.75 22.20
N GLN A 444 14.80 -1.48 21.43
CA GLN A 444 14.76 -1.43 19.97
C GLN A 444 13.78 -0.35 19.47
N HIS A 445 14.05 0.91 19.83
CA HIS A 445 13.15 2.04 19.60
C HIS A 445 12.76 2.24 18.14
N GLU A 446 13.71 2.09 17.20
CA GLU A 446 13.46 2.20 15.76
C GLU A 446 12.46 1.15 15.27
N LEU A 447 12.71 -0.13 15.59
CA LEU A 447 11.78 -1.21 15.25
C LEU A 447 10.41 -1.03 15.89
N ILE A 448 10.36 -0.50 17.11
CA ILE A 448 9.08 -0.19 17.77
C ILE A 448 8.30 0.85 16.97
N ALA A 449 8.94 1.93 16.52
CA ALA A 449 8.29 2.95 15.72
C ALA A 449 7.77 2.40 14.38
N GLU A 450 8.61 1.63 13.66
CA GLU A 450 8.24 1.03 12.37
C GLU A 450 7.06 0.05 12.50
N ARG A 451 7.10 -0.84 13.50
CA ARG A 451 6.01 -1.79 13.77
C ARG A 451 4.72 -1.12 14.22
N ASP A 452 4.80 -0.03 14.98
CA ASP A 452 3.62 0.72 15.44
C ASP A 452 2.93 1.45 14.28
N ALA A 453 3.71 2.04 13.37
CA ALA A 453 3.20 2.71 12.17
C ALA A 453 2.43 1.74 11.25
N LEU A 454 2.83 0.48 11.21
CA LEU A 454 2.20 -0.58 10.41
C LEU A 454 1.17 -1.42 11.19
N GLY A 455 0.91 -1.10 12.46
CA GLY A 455 -0.10 -1.79 13.27
C GLY A 455 0.25 -3.24 13.64
N VAL A 456 1.53 -3.61 13.59
CA VAL A 456 2.01 -4.99 13.88
C VAL A 456 1.68 -5.40 15.32
N TYR A 457 1.70 -4.47 16.28
CA TYR A 457 1.36 -4.75 17.69
C TYR A 457 -0.12 -5.05 17.94
N ASN A 458 -1.00 -4.98 16.93
CA ASN A 458 -2.42 -5.31 17.09
C ASN A 458 -2.67 -6.81 17.26
N VAL A 459 -1.70 -7.66 16.88
CA VAL A 459 -1.76 -9.13 17.00
C VAL A 459 -0.81 -9.65 18.09
N ARG A 460 -0.94 -10.92 18.45
CA ARG A 460 -0.01 -11.56 19.40
C ARG A 460 1.34 -11.81 18.71
N PRO A 461 2.46 -11.64 19.42
CA PRO A 461 3.75 -12.11 18.92
C PRO A 461 3.75 -13.64 18.74
N GLY A 462 4.59 -14.12 17.82
CA GLY A 462 4.73 -15.53 17.47
C GLY A 462 6.04 -16.16 17.90
N ILE A 463 6.06 -17.50 18.02
CA ILE A 463 7.30 -18.28 18.09
C ILE A 463 7.97 -18.32 16.71
N THR A 464 7.16 -18.46 15.65
CA THR A 464 7.63 -18.39 14.26
C THR A 464 6.82 -17.42 13.42
N GLY A 465 7.35 -17.01 12.27
CA GLY A 465 6.67 -16.11 11.35
C GLY A 465 7.42 -15.98 10.02
N LEU A 466 6.82 -15.25 9.08
CA LEU A 466 7.33 -15.05 7.72
C LEU A 466 8.73 -14.45 7.71
N ALA A 467 8.99 -13.44 8.54
CA ALA A 467 10.31 -12.82 8.65
C ALA A 467 11.38 -13.85 9.07
N GLN A 468 11.05 -14.68 10.07
CA GLN A 468 11.93 -15.75 10.50
C GLN A 468 12.23 -16.72 9.36
N VAL A 469 11.20 -17.20 8.64
CA VAL A 469 11.36 -18.14 7.51
C VAL A 469 12.21 -17.57 6.37
N ASN A 470 12.14 -16.26 6.14
CA ASN A 470 12.90 -15.55 5.10
C ASN A 470 14.25 -15.00 5.60
N GLU A 471 14.68 -15.38 6.80
CA GLU A 471 15.97 -14.99 7.39
C GLU A 471 16.14 -13.47 7.58
N ILE A 472 15.02 -12.77 7.77
CA ILE A 472 14.99 -11.34 8.10
C ILE A 472 15.03 -11.21 9.63
N ASP A 473 16.00 -10.48 10.14
CA ASP A 473 16.24 -10.30 11.57
C ASP A 473 16.04 -8.84 12.03
N MET A 474 16.40 -8.59 13.28
CA MET A 474 16.23 -7.31 13.95
C MET A 474 17.24 -6.23 13.51
N SER A 475 18.23 -6.58 12.67
CA SER A 475 19.21 -5.63 12.12
C SER A 475 18.66 -4.79 10.97
N THR A 476 17.52 -5.19 10.40
CA THR A 476 16.79 -4.44 9.35
C THR A 476 15.38 -4.04 9.82
N PRO A 477 15.23 -3.05 10.73
CA PRO A 477 13.96 -2.76 11.41
C PRO A 477 12.76 -2.51 10.48
N LYS A 478 12.97 -1.72 9.42
CA LYS A 478 11.93 -1.37 8.45
C LYS A 478 11.47 -2.59 7.64
N LEU A 479 12.41 -3.33 7.05
CA LEU A 479 12.11 -4.54 6.26
C LEU A 479 11.42 -5.61 7.12
N LEU A 480 11.83 -5.75 8.37
CA LEU A 480 11.20 -6.64 9.34
C LEU A 480 9.75 -6.23 9.60
N ALA A 481 9.50 -4.96 9.91
CA ALA A 481 8.16 -4.44 10.17
C ALA A 481 7.23 -4.58 8.96
N GLU A 482 7.69 -4.28 7.75
CA GLU A 482 6.94 -4.46 6.50
C GLU A 482 6.61 -5.94 6.23
N THR A 483 7.56 -6.83 6.54
CA THR A 483 7.36 -8.28 6.37
C THR A 483 6.37 -8.83 7.38
N ASP A 484 6.44 -8.39 8.63
CA ASP A 484 5.48 -8.75 9.67
C ASP A 484 4.07 -8.25 9.32
N ALA A 485 3.93 -7.00 8.85
CA ALA A 485 2.65 -6.44 8.43
C ALA A 485 2.04 -7.23 7.26
N ARG A 486 2.83 -7.54 6.24
CA ARG A 486 2.41 -8.38 5.11
C ARG A 486 1.95 -9.78 5.55
N MET A 487 2.65 -10.40 6.50
CA MET A 487 2.24 -11.69 7.05
C MET A 487 0.88 -11.59 7.75
N ILE A 488 0.65 -10.52 8.52
CA ILE A 488 -0.62 -10.28 9.20
C ILE A 488 -1.75 -10.12 8.18
N ASP A 489 -1.54 -9.30 7.15
CA ASP A 489 -2.53 -9.03 6.10
C ASP A 489 -2.88 -10.28 5.28
N GLN A 490 -1.92 -11.18 5.10
CA GLN A 490 -2.08 -12.41 4.32
C GLN A 490 -2.38 -13.65 5.18
N MET A 491 -2.69 -13.47 6.48
CA MET A 491 -2.84 -14.59 7.40
C MET A 491 -4.10 -15.41 7.10
N THR A 492 -3.90 -16.67 6.73
CA THR A 492 -4.94 -17.67 6.47
C THR A 492 -4.61 -18.97 7.22
N LEU A 493 -5.56 -19.89 7.37
CA LEU A 493 -5.28 -21.22 7.94
C LEU A 493 -4.17 -21.94 7.16
N GLY A 494 -4.19 -21.88 5.83
CA GLY A 494 -3.14 -22.48 4.99
C GLY A 494 -1.76 -21.87 5.26
N ASN A 495 -1.67 -20.55 5.34
CA ASN A 495 -0.40 -19.87 5.64
C ASN A 495 0.08 -20.15 7.07
N TYR A 496 -0.82 -20.24 8.04
CA TYR A 496 -0.49 -20.63 9.43
C TYR A 496 0.24 -21.98 9.47
N PHE A 497 -0.36 -23.03 8.89
CA PHE A 497 0.29 -24.35 8.84
C PHE A 497 1.56 -24.35 8.01
N ARG A 498 1.58 -23.62 6.88
CA ARG A 498 2.76 -23.47 6.04
C ARG A 498 3.96 -22.94 6.83
N PHE A 499 3.77 -21.89 7.64
CA PHE A 499 4.87 -21.32 8.43
C PHE A 499 5.36 -22.27 9.52
N ILE A 500 4.47 -23.03 10.16
CA ILE A 500 4.85 -24.08 11.12
C ILE A 500 5.72 -25.14 10.42
N VAL A 501 5.26 -25.69 9.30
CA VAL A 501 5.98 -26.73 8.55
C VAL A 501 7.34 -26.21 8.06
N GLN A 502 7.39 -25.00 7.51
CA GLN A 502 8.65 -24.39 7.06
C GLN A 502 9.65 -24.25 8.21
N THR A 503 9.18 -23.92 9.41
CA THR A 503 10.04 -23.78 10.59
C THR A 503 10.57 -25.13 11.07
N VAL A 504 9.71 -26.15 11.14
CA VAL A 504 10.08 -27.50 11.58
C VAL A 504 11.00 -28.19 10.58
N THR A 505 10.83 -27.95 9.28
CA THR A 505 11.69 -28.48 8.20
C THR A 505 13.02 -27.73 8.04
N GLY A 506 13.33 -26.80 8.95
CA GLY A 506 14.65 -26.19 9.06
C GLY A 506 14.82 -24.82 8.39
N LYS A 507 13.76 -24.21 7.85
CA LYS A 507 13.83 -22.81 7.38
C LYS A 507 13.79 -21.82 8.53
N GLY A 508 14.49 -20.72 8.35
CA GLY A 508 14.44 -19.55 9.21
C GLY A 508 15.49 -19.50 10.31
N SER A 509 16.74 -19.40 9.87
CA SER A 509 17.96 -19.27 10.68
C SER A 509 18.27 -17.84 11.12
N GLY A 510 17.44 -16.85 10.75
CA GLY A 510 17.82 -15.43 10.73
C GLY A 510 18.42 -14.87 12.02
N ASP A 511 18.04 -15.38 13.19
CA ASP A 511 18.54 -14.92 14.50
C ASP A 511 19.87 -15.57 14.96
N ARG A 512 20.56 -16.32 14.09
CA ARG A 512 21.85 -16.94 14.44
C ARG A 512 22.92 -15.85 14.62
N VAL A 513 23.57 -15.86 15.78
CA VAL A 513 24.86 -15.16 15.96
C VAL A 513 25.80 -15.70 14.87
N ARG A 514 26.31 -14.80 14.02
CA ARG A 514 27.29 -15.17 12.98
C ARG A 514 28.51 -15.77 13.69
N SER A 515 28.85 -17.01 13.35
CA SER A 515 30.18 -17.53 13.64
C SER A 515 31.15 -16.83 12.70
N ASP A 516 32.14 -16.15 13.25
CA ASP A 516 33.32 -15.73 12.49
C ASP A 516 34.00 -16.94 11.83
#